data_AF-A0A9X9FVJ0-F1
#
_entry.id   AF-A0A9X9FVJ0-F1
#
_cell.length_a   1.000
_cell.length_b   1.000
_cell.length_c   1.000
_cell.angle_alpha   90.00
_cell.angle_beta   90.00
_cell.angle_gamma   90.00
#
_symmetry.space_group_name_H-M   'P 1'
#
loop_
_entity.id
_entity.type
_entity.pdbx_description
1 polymer ?
#
loop_
_entity_poly.entity_id
_entity_poly.type
_entity_poly.pdbx_seq_one_letter_code
_entity_poly.pdbx_strand_id
1 'polypeptide(L)'
;MTDILIDDVAKPVAEPTPTLTESLMSLLEQHHEGLSTPARERAAKAFVRSLGWMEANPTLWEIRHIKPSHYIEQLDKPRTVIVRGRPVDMYKAQTINHSEVV
;
A
#
# COMPACT_ATOMS: atom_id res chain seq x y z
N MET A 1 11.70 56.89 40.37
CA MET A 1 12.09 55.46 40.41
C MET A 1 11.14 54.73 39.49
N THR A 2 11.60 54.44 38.28
CA THR A 2 10.92 53.62 37.27
C THR A 2 11.34 52.18 37.51
N ASP A 3 10.45 51.36 38.05
CA ASP A 3 10.67 49.92 38.09
C ASP A 3 10.26 49.29 36.76
N ILE A 4 11.23 48.57 36.22
CA ILE A 4 11.29 47.99 34.90
C ILE A 4 10.55 46.65 34.91
N LEU A 5 9.57 46.50 34.02
CA LEU A 5 8.87 45.26 33.68
C LEU A 5 9.80 44.33 32.88
N ILE A 6 10.21 43.23 33.48
CA ILE A 6 10.93 42.08 32.88
C ILE A 6 10.51 40.88 33.76
N ASP A 7 9.98 39.73 33.33
CA ASP A 7 10.08 38.97 32.08
C ASP A 7 8.72 38.34 31.75
N ASP A 8 8.18 38.65 30.58
CA ASP A 8 7.18 37.81 29.92
C ASP A 8 7.95 36.60 29.37
N VAL A 9 8.03 35.53 30.17
CA VAL A 9 8.64 34.26 29.76
C VAL A 9 7.89 33.79 28.51
N ALA A 10 8.57 33.91 27.36
CA ALA A 10 8.08 33.44 26.07
C ALA A 10 7.62 31.98 26.23
N LYS A 11 6.30 31.82 26.30
CA LYS A 11 5.63 30.53 26.25
C LYS A 11 6.10 29.86 24.94
N PRO A 12 6.58 28.61 24.95
CA PRO A 12 6.90 27.94 23.70
C PRO A 12 5.62 27.94 22.87
N VAL A 13 5.66 28.63 21.73
CA VAL A 13 4.61 28.57 20.72
C VAL A 13 4.58 27.12 20.27
N ALA A 14 3.63 26.36 20.80
CA ALA A 14 3.39 24.99 20.35
C ALA A 14 2.99 25.11 18.89
N GLU A 15 3.90 24.76 17.98
CA GLU A 15 3.56 24.63 16.57
C GLU A 15 2.37 23.67 16.47
N PRO A 16 1.31 24.01 15.71
CA PRO A 16 0.16 23.15 15.60
C PRO A 16 0.60 21.85 14.93
N THR A 17 0.45 20.72 15.63
CA THR A 17 0.69 19.40 15.04
C THR A 17 -0.22 19.25 13.81
N PRO A 18 0.33 19.04 12.60
CA PRO A 18 -0.48 18.94 11.40
C PRO A 18 -1.40 17.74 11.51
N THR A 19 -2.65 17.93 11.07
CA THR A 19 -3.60 16.84 10.97
C THR A 19 -3.10 15.78 9.99
N LEU A 20 -3.60 14.54 10.12
CA LEU A 20 -3.27 13.44 9.19
C LEU A 20 -3.51 13.84 7.73
N THR A 21 -4.60 14.58 7.48
CA THR A 21 -4.95 15.07 6.14
C THR A 21 -3.93 16.09 5.62
N GLU A 22 -3.48 17.03 6.45
CA GLU A 22 -2.47 18.03 6.05
C GLU A 22 -1.12 17.38 5.76
N SER A 23 -0.72 16.43 6.61
CA SER A 23 0.49 15.63 6.40
C SER A 23 0.41 14.85 5.09
N LEU A 24 -0.74 14.25 4.78
CA LEU A 24 -0.94 13.50 3.54
C LEU A 24 -0.97 14.39 2.30
N MET A 25 -1.55 15.59 2.41
CA MET A 25 -1.57 16.58 1.34
C MET A 25 -0.15 17.02 0.97
N SER A 26 0.70 17.28 1.98
CA SER A 26 2.11 17.60 1.77
C SER A 26 2.87 16.44 1.12
N LEU A 27 2.60 15.21 1.54
CA LEU A 27 3.23 14.02 0.95
C LEU A 27 2.79 13.80 -0.51
N LEU A 28 1.51 13.99 -0.81
CA LEU A 28 0.98 13.89 -2.19
C LEU A 28 1.56 14.99 -3.09
N GLU A 29 1.81 16.18 -2.56
CA GLU A 29 2.49 17.25 -3.28
C GLU A 29 3.96 16.91 -3.56
N GLN A 30 4.69 16.34 -2.59
CA GLN A 30 6.08 15.94 -2.76
C GLN A 30 6.27 14.79 -3.77
N HIS A 31 5.38 13.80 -3.78
CA HIS A 31 5.53 12.63 -4.64
C HIS A 31 4.84 12.77 -6.01
N HIS A 32 3.90 13.72 -6.13
CA HIS A 32 3.14 13.92 -7.35
C HIS A 32 2.87 15.40 -7.61
N GLU A 33 3.90 16.13 -8.05
CA GLU A 33 3.79 17.56 -8.41
C GLU A 33 2.75 17.84 -9.51
N GLY A 34 2.44 16.85 -10.35
CA GLY A 34 1.41 16.94 -11.40
C GLY A 34 -0.05 16.82 -10.91
N LEU A 35 -0.26 16.49 -9.63
CA LEU A 35 -1.60 16.38 -9.05
C LEU A 35 -2.11 17.75 -8.62
N SER A 36 -3.22 18.20 -9.22
CA SER A 36 -3.87 19.46 -8.83
C SER A 36 -4.37 19.41 -7.38
N THR A 37 -4.44 20.57 -6.71
CA THR A 37 -4.93 20.67 -5.32
C THR A 37 -6.26 19.94 -5.08
N PRO A 38 -7.30 20.09 -5.93
CA PRO A 38 -8.56 19.36 -5.73
C PRO A 38 -8.43 17.84 -5.89
N ALA A 39 -7.45 17.37 -6.68
CA ALA A 39 -7.19 15.94 -6.82
C ALA A 39 -6.43 15.40 -5.59
N ARG A 40 -5.48 16.17 -5.04
CA ARG A 40 -4.81 15.84 -3.78
C ARG A 40 -5.80 15.76 -2.61
N GLU A 41 -6.71 16.72 -2.49
CA GLU A 41 -7.73 16.70 -1.43
C GLU A 41 -8.65 15.48 -1.53
N ARG A 42 -9.05 15.11 -2.75
CA ARG A 42 -9.86 13.90 -2.98
C ARG A 42 -9.09 12.64 -2.61
N ALA A 43 -7.82 12.55 -2.99
CA ALA A 43 -6.95 11.44 -2.61
C ALA A 43 -6.78 11.35 -1.08
N ALA A 44 -6.56 12.49 -0.41
CA ALA A 44 -6.42 12.53 1.04
C ALA A 44 -7.70 12.12 1.77
N LYS A 45 -8.86 12.61 1.34
CA LYS A 45 -10.16 12.19 1.90
C LYS A 45 -10.42 10.70 1.66
N ALA A 46 -10.11 10.19 0.46
CA ALA A 46 -10.27 8.78 0.15
C ALA A 46 -9.37 7.90 1.04
N PHE A 47 -8.12 8.29 1.23
CA PHE A 47 -7.17 7.59 2.10
C PHE A 47 -7.65 7.51 3.55
N VAL A 48 -8.07 8.64 4.14
CA VAL A 48 -8.59 8.68 5.52
C VAL A 48 -9.85 7.82 5.66
N ARG A 49 -10.75 7.86 4.67
CA ARG A 49 -11.93 7.00 4.64
C ARG A 49 -11.56 5.51 4.59
N SER A 50 -10.56 5.15 3.78
CA SER A 50 -10.05 3.78 3.70
C SER A 50 -9.46 3.32 5.02
N LEU A 51 -8.71 4.19 5.72
CA LEU A 51 -8.19 3.87 7.06
C LEU A 51 -9.32 3.58 8.05
N GLY A 52 -10.34 4.43 8.11
CA GLY A 52 -11.49 4.21 8.99
C GLY A 52 -12.26 2.92 8.63
N TRP A 53 -12.38 2.60 7.34
CA TRP A 53 -12.96 1.33 6.92
C TRP A 53 -12.10 0.14 7.35
N MET A 54 -10.77 0.22 7.20
CA MET A 54 -9.86 -0.83 7.62
C MET A 54 -9.93 -1.04 9.14
N GLU A 55 -9.89 0.02 9.93
CA GLU A 55 -10.03 -0.06 11.39
C GLU A 55 -11.34 -0.74 11.81
N ALA A 56 -12.45 -0.46 11.12
CA ALA A 56 -13.73 -1.10 11.37
C ALA A 56 -13.83 -2.55 10.86
N ASN A 57 -12.93 -2.99 9.97
CA ASN A 57 -13.03 -4.29 9.28
C ASN A 57 -11.72 -5.10 9.30
N PRO A 58 -11.10 -5.36 10.47
CA PRO A 58 -9.76 -5.94 10.58
C PRO A 58 -9.57 -7.26 9.82
N THR A 59 -10.59 -8.13 9.80
CA THR A 59 -10.52 -9.46 9.18
C THR A 59 -10.64 -9.47 7.65
N LEU A 60 -11.02 -8.34 7.03
CA LEU A 60 -11.28 -8.23 5.59
C LEU A 60 -10.11 -7.67 4.78
N TRP A 61 -9.17 -6.98 5.43
CA TRP A 61 -7.98 -6.43 4.77
C TRP A 61 -6.67 -6.98 5.34
N GLU A 62 -6.72 -7.78 6.40
CA GLU A 62 -5.55 -8.51 6.88
C GLU A 62 -4.93 -9.30 5.72
N ILE A 63 -3.66 -9.02 5.45
CA ILE A 63 -2.90 -9.72 4.41
C ILE A 63 -2.76 -11.16 4.88
N ARG A 64 -3.67 -12.01 4.43
CA ARG A 64 -3.54 -13.45 4.63
C ARG A 64 -2.26 -13.87 3.91
N HIS A 65 -1.27 -14.32 4.67
CA HIS A 65 -0.13 -15.00 4.09
C HIS A 65 -0.66 -16.23 3.35
N ILE A 66 -0.77 -16.13 2.02
CA ILE A 66 -1.08 -17.29 1.18
C ILE A 66 0.11 -18.20 1.32
N LYS A 67 -0.02 -19.27 2.12
CA LYS A 67 0.90 -20.40 2.04
C LYS A 67 0.60 -21.09 0.73
N PRO A 68 1.50 -21.07 -0.27
CA PRO A 68 1.28 -21.82 -1.49
C PRO A 68 1.25 -23.29 -1.10
N SER A 69 0.13 -23.97 -1.29
CA SER A 69 0.04 -25.41 -1.04
C SER A 69 0.80 -26.22 -2.08
N HIS A 70 1.07 -25.63 -3.25
CA HIS A 70 1.71 -26.29 -4.38
C HIS A 70 2.60 -25.30 -5.13
N TYR A 71 3.87 -25.63 -5.28
CA TYR A 71 4.81 -24.94 -6.16
C TYR A 71 4.90 -25.71 -7.48
N ILE A 72 4.74 -25.02 -8.60
CA ILE A 72 5.06 -25.59 -9.92
C ILE A 72 6.54 -25.33 -10.15
N GLU A 73 7.39 -26.29 -9.79
CA GLU A 73 8.85 -26.14 -9.95
C GLU A 73 9.31 -26.31 -11.40
N GLN A 74 8.56 -27.05 -12.22
CA GLN A 74 8.89 -27.30 -13.62
C GLN A 74 7.67 -27.15 -14.52
N LEU A 75 7.79 -26.26 -15.50
CA LEU A 75 6.97 -26.29 -16.70
C LEU A 75 7.67 -27.23 -17.68
N ASP A 76 6.98 -28.28 -18.13
CA ASP A 76 7.50 -29.13 -19.20
C ASP A 76 7.86 -28.28 -20.43
N LYS A 77 8.84 -28.73 -21.23
CA LYS A 77 9.15 -28.11 -22.53
C LYS A 77 7.85 -27.95 -23.34
N PRO A 78 7.60 -26.77 -23.93
CA PRO A 78 6.35 -26.52 -24.64
C PRO A 78 6.17 -27.56 -25.75
N ARG A 79 5.00 -28.18 -25.79
CA ARG A 79 4.58 -28.99 -26.93
C ARG A 79 3.68 -28.13 -27.80
N THR A 80 4.10 -27.87 -29.03
CA THR A 80 3.26 -27.16 -30.00
C THR A 80 2.17 -28.10 -30.50
N VAL A 81 0.92 -27.73 -30.30
CA VAL A 81 -0.26 -28.48 -30.74
C VAL A 81 -1.09 -27.58 -31.66
N ILE A 82 -1.67 -28.14 -32.72
CA ILE A 82 -2.56 -27.40 -33.61
C ILE A 82 -3.98 -27.45 -33.06
N VAL A 83 -4.50 -26.29 -32.63
CA VAL A 83 -5.88 -26.13 -32.15
C VAL A 83 -6.62 -25.23 -33.14
N ARG A 84 -7.68 -25.76 -33.77
CA ARG A 84 -8.48 -25.05 -34.78
C ARG A 84 -7.62 -24.43 -35.91
N GLY A 85 -6.59 -25.15 -36.35
CA GLY A 85 -5.69 -24.73 -37.44
C GLY A 85 -4.62 -23.71 -37.04
N ARG A 86 -4.48 -23.37 -35.75
CA ARG A 86 -3.41 -22.49 -35.26
C ARG A 86 -2.44 -23.25 -34.36
N PRO A 87 -1.12 -23.07 -34.50
CA PRO A 87 -0.15 -23.63 -33.56
C PRO A 87 -0.27 -22.90 -32.22
N VAL A 88 -0.37 -23.67 -31.13
CA VAL A 88 -0.42 -23.18 -29.76
C VAL A 88 0.58 -23.98 -28.93
N ASP A 89 1.43 -23.28 -28.18
CA ASP A 89 2.36 -23.91 -27.25
C ASP A 89 1.64 -24.27 -25.96
N MET A 90 1.56 -25.56 -25.67
CA MET A 90 0.96 -26.08 -24.44
C MET A 90 2.06 -26.42 -23.44
N TYR A 91 1.94 -25.85 -22.23
CA TYR A 91 2.77 -26.19 -21.08
C TYR A 91 1.99 -27.15 -20.18
N LYS A 92 2.61 -28.27 -19.81
CA LYS A 92 2.08 -29.13 -18.75
C LYS A 92 2.74 -28.69 -17.45
N ALA A 93 1.93 -28.29 -16.49
CA ALA A 93 2.40 -28.05 -15.13
C ALA A 93 2.46 -29.40 -14.38
N GLN A 94 3.63 -29.75 -13.86
CA GLN A 94 3.77 -30.87 -12.94
C GLN A 94 3.90 -30.32 -11.53
N THR A 95 3.03 -30.78 -10.63
CA THR A 95 3.12 -30.47 -9.21
C THR A 95 3.97 -31.53 -8.53
N ILE A 96 5.11 -31.14 -7.96
CA ILE A 96 5.95 -32.03 -7.15
C ILE A 96 5.45 -31.91 -5.72
N ASN A 97 4.77 -32.95 -5.23
CA ASN A 97 4.47 -33.06 -3.81
C ASN A 97 5.76 -33.43 -3.10
N HIS A 98 6.34 -32.49 -2.35
CA HIS A 98 7.39 -32.81 -1.39
C HIS A 98 6.77 -33.65 -0.27
N SER A 99 6.73 -34.97 -0.44
CA SER A 99 6.55 -35.88 0.69
C SER A 99 7.79 -35.75 1.57
N GLU A 100 7.59 -35.32 2.82
CA GLU A 100 8.62 -35.17 3.84
C GLU A 100 9.57 -36.38 3.83
N VAL A 101 10.87 -36.11 3.70
CA VAL A 101 11.91 -37.11 3.91
C VAL A 101 11.90 -37.42 5.42
N VAL A 102 11.53 -38.66 5.74
CA VAL A 102 11.58 -39.26 7.09
C VAL A 102 13.03 -39.34 7.58
#